data_AF-A0AAV8ZQH3-F1
#
_entry.id   AF-A0AAV8ZQH3-F1
#
_cell.length_a   1.000
_cell.length_b   1.000
_cell.length_c   1.000
_cell.angle_alpha   90.00
_cell.angle_beta   90.00
_cell.angle_gamma   90.00
#
_symmetry.space_group_name_H-M   'P 1'
#
loop_
_entity.id
_entity.type
_entity.pdbx_description
1 polymer ?
#
loop_
_entity_poly.entity_id
_entity_poly.type
_entity_poly.pdbx_seq_one_letter_code
_entity_poly.pdbx_strand_id
1 'polypeptide(L)'
;MGQQIDGTWKNGKLKNYVFRFADGLEYNSPWKFQSEVLDGLHAAGEEYLTNEQPTKTMNEGCYDTVDGFFDPHTKCVYKDEYIFEKYCT
;
A
#
# COMPACT_ATOMS: atom_id res chain seq x y z
N MET A 1 2.02 3.12 -27.37
CA MET A 1 1.87 2.61 -26.00
C MET A 1 0.50 3.03 -25.53
N GLY A 2 -0.31 2.09 -25.06
CA GLY A 2 -1.70 2.34 -24.69
C GLY A 2 -2.23 1.24 -23.79
N GLN A 3 -3.29 1.53 -23.05
CA GLN A 3 -3.98 0.56 -22.21
C GLN A 3 -4.79 -0.39 -23.09
N GLN A 4 -4.93 -1.64 -22.66
CA GLN A 4 -5.69 -2.67 -23.38
C GLN A 4 -6.83 -3.20 -22.50
N ILE A 5 -7.97 -3.48 -23.12
CA ILE A 5 -9.10 -4.15 -22.49
C ILE A 5 -9.46 -5.37 -23.34
N ASP A 6 -9.22 -6.56 -22.80
CA ASP A 6 -9.68 -7.80 -23.41
C ASP A 6 -10.91 -8.28 -22.66
N GLY A 7 -12.02 -8.56 -23.35
CA GLY A 7 -13.21 -9.01 -22.68
C GLY A 7 -14.34 -9.48 -23.57
N THR A 8 -15.39 -9.98 -22.93
CA THR A 8 -16.60 -10.48 -23.61
C THR A 8 -17.66 -9.39 -23.68
N TRP A 9 -18.21 -9.18 -24.88
CA TRP A 9 -19.25 -8.21 -25.14
C TRP A 9 -20.59 -8.92 -25.37
N LYS A 10 -21.66 -8.43 -24.72
CA LYS A 10 -23.02 -8.89 -24.96
C LYS A 10 -23.96 -7.70 -25.08
N ASN A 11 -24.64 -7.58 -26.22
CA ASN A 11 -25.55 -6.47 -26.54
C ASN A 11 -24.89 -5.09 -26.35
N GLY A 12 -23.65 -4.94 -26.83
CA GLY A 12 -22.88 -3.70 -26.70
C GLY A 12 -22.38 -3.37 -25.28
N LYS A 13 -22.57 -4.28 -24.30
CA LYS A 13 -22.06 -4.11 -22.94
C LYS A 13 -20.92 -5.09 -22.66
N LEU A 14 -19.82 -4.59 -22.13
CA LEU A 14 -18.71 -5.39 -21.62
C LEU A 14 -19.16 -6.17 -20.37
N LYS A 15 -18.85 -7.47 -20.31
CA LYS A 15 -19.30 -8.36 -19.22
C LYS A 15 -18.15 -8.79 -18.32
N ASN A 16 -17.21 -9.53 -18.88
CA ASN A 16 -16.00 -9.96 -18.19
C ASN A 16 -14.82 -9.38 -18.96
N TYR A 17 -13.87 -8.76 -18.26
CA TYR A 17 -12.72 -8.16 -18.92
C TYR A 17 -11.47 -8.22 -18.05
N VAL A 18 -10.32 -8.19 -18.73
CA VAL A 18 -9.00 -7.96 -18.17
C VAL A 18 -8.53 -6.62 -18.69
N PHE A 19 -8.18 -5.73 -17.76
CA PHE A 19 -7.56 -4.45 -18.09
C PHE A 19 -6.05 -4.58 -17.95
N ARG A 20 -5.30 -4.11 -18.95
CA ARG A 20 -3.83 -4.05 -18.93
C ARG A 20 -3.34 -2.61 -19.05
N PHE A 21 -2.42 -2.25 -18.15
CA PHE A 21 -1.68 -1.00 -18.21
C PHE A 21 -0.70 -1.01 -19.40
N ALA A 22 -0.15 0.15 -19.73
CA ALA A 22 0.72 0.31 -20.90
C ALA A 22 2.05 -0.48 -20.80
N ASP A 23 2.43 -0.88 -19.58
CA ASP A 23 3.58 -1.74 -19.26
C ASP A 23 3.23 -3.24 -19.32
N GLY A 24 1.97 -3.59 -19.59
CA GLY A 24 1.49 -4.97 -19.66
C GLY A 24 0.97 -5.54 -18.34
N LEU A 25 1.00 -4.77 -17.24
CA LEU A 25 0.48 -5.22 -15.95
C LEU A 25 -1.03 -5.41 -16.00
N GLU A 26 -1.52 -6.56 -15.54
CA GLU A 26 -2.95 -6.86 -15.45
C GLU A 26 -3.56 -6.31 -14.15
N TYR A 27 -4.71 -5.64 -14.27
CA TYR A 27 -5.51 -5.25 -13.12
C TYR A 27 -6.31 -6.44 -12.59
N ASN A 28 -5.78 -7.10 -11.55
CA ASN A 28 -6.37 -8.33 -11.00
C ASN A 28 -7.06 -8.14 -9.64
N SER A 29 -6.82 -7.02 -8.95
CA SER A 29 -7.55 -6.59 -7.75
C SER A 29 -7.08 -5.17 -7.37
N PRO A 30 -7.92 -4.35 -6.71
CA PRO A 30 -7.37 -3.26 -5.90
C PRO A 30 -6.39 -3.86 -4.87
N TRP A 31 -5.21 -3.28 -4.79
CA TRP A 31 -4.23 -3.57 -3.74
C TRP A 31 -4.81 -3.03 -2.43
N LYS A 32 -5.14 -3.93 -1.51
CA LYS A 32 -5.66 -3.60 -0.18
C LYS A 32 -4.63 -4.00 0.86
N PHE A 33 -4.65 -3.34 2.01
CA PHE A 33 -3.90 -3.83 3.16
C PHE A 33 -4.46 -5.19 3.60
N GLN A 34 -3.61 -6.06 4.13
CA GLN A 34 -4.03 -7.38 4.60
C GLN A 34 -5.07 -7.25 5.72
N SER A 35 -4.94 -6.25 6.60
CA SER A 35 -5.95 -5.90 7.59
C SER A 35 -7.31 -5.58 6.96
N GLU A 36 -7.35 -4.79 5.87
CA GLU A 36 -8.60 -4.49 5.16
C GLU A 36 -9.23 -5.70 4.46
N VAL A 37 -8.41 -6.69 4.08
CA VAL A 37 -8.89 -7.96 3.52
C VAL A 37 -9.54 -8.82 4.61
N LEU A 38 -8.98 -8.83 5.82
CA LEU A 38 -9.46 -9.63 6.94
C LEU A 38 -10.64 -8.99 7.68
N ASP A 39 -10.53 -7.69 7.98
CA ASP A 39 -11.44 -6.95 8.85
C ASP A 39 -12.47 -6.10 8.06
N GLY A 40 -12.26 -5.96 6.75
CA GLY A 40 -13.08 -5.14 5.87
C GLY A 40 -12.53 -3.73 5.67
N LEU A 41 -13.07 -3.03 4.67
CA LEU A 41 -12.70 -1.66 4.34
C LEU A 41 -13.52 -0.68 5.18
N HIS A 42 -12.86 0.28 5.81
CA HIS A 42 -13.52 1.36 6.56
C HIS A 42 -14.13 2.42 5.63
N ALA A 43 -14.99 3.26 6.19
CA ALA A 43 -15.57 4.39 5.48
C ALA A 43 -14.50 5.47 5.19
N ALA A 44 -14.78 6.35 4.21
CA ALA A 44 -13.89 7.45 3.90
C ALA A 44 -13.71 8.39 5.11
N GLY A 45 -12.46 8.71 5.44
CA GLY A 45 -12.04 9.42 6.65
C GLY A 45 -11.64 8.51 7.81
N GLU A 46 -11.94 7.21 7.73
CA GLU A 46 -11.58 6.19 8.72
C GLU A 46 -10.73 5.07 8.09
N GLU A 47 -10.23 5.26 6.86
CA GLU A 47 -9.30 4.32 6.24
C GLU A 47 -8.01 4.12 7.05
N TYR A 48 -7.48 2.92 6.98
CA TYR A 48 -6.17 2.62 7.55
C TYR A 48 -5.08 3.27 6.71
N LEU A 49 -4.23 4.07 7.35
CA LEU A 49 -3.06 4.68 6.70
C LEU A 49 -1.94 3.67 6.48
N THR A 50 -1.89 2.63 7.33
CA THR A 50 -0.87 1.58 7.30
C THR A 50 -1.52 0.22 7.59
N ASN A 51 -0.86 -0.88 7.20
CA ASN A 51 -1.39 -2.21 7.48
C ASN A 51 -1.44 -2.54 8.99
N GLU A 52 -0.49 -2.01 9.77
CA GLU A 52 -0.43 -2.19 11.23
C GLU A 52 -1.30 -1.16 11.95
N GLN A 53 -2.07 -1.61 12.95
CA GLN A 53 -2.96 -0.75 13.72
C GLN A 53 -2.69 -0.88 15.24
N PRO A 54 -2.74 0.23 16.02
CA PRO A 54 -2.99 1.60 15.57
C PRO A 54 -1.85 2.14 14.71
N THR A 55 -2.18 3.07 13.81
CA THR A 55 -1.17 3.71 12.95
C THR A 55 -0.11 4.36 13.83
N LYS A 56 1.15 3.94 13.64
CA LYS A 56 2.30 4.49 14.37
C LYS A 56 2.56 5.93 13.93
N THR A 57 2.81 6.82 14.88
CA THR A 57 3.23 8.18 14.58
C THR A 57 4.66 8.15 14.08
N MET A 58 4.89 8.69 12.88
CA MET A 58 6.23 8.82 12.33
C MET A 58 6.89 10.10 12.85
N ASN A 59 8.13 9.97 13.33
CA ASN A 59 8.94 11.12 13.71
C ASN A 59 9.25 12.01 12.49
N GLU A 60 9.25 13.33 12.70
CA GLU A 60 9.52 14.28 11.63
C GLU A 60 10.92 14.05 11.01
N GLY A 61 10.99 14.08 9.67
CA GLY A 61 12.23 13.86 8.93
C GLY A 61 12.67 12.40 8.79
N CYS A 62 11.94 11.45 9.39
CA CYS A 62 12.19 10.02 9.21
C CYS A 62 11.39 9.45 8.02
N TYR A 63 11.80 8.29 7.54
CA TYR A 63 11.13 7.53 6.49
C TYR A 63 10.60 6.22 7.06
N ASP A 64 9.34 5.89 6.76
CA ASP A 64 8.77 4.60 7.10
C ASP A 64 9.44 3.48 6.29
N THR A 65 9.88 2.43 6.99
CA THR A 65 10.45 1.22 6.42
C THR A 65 9.80 0.02 7.09
N VAL A 66 9.87 -1.14 6.44
CA VAL A 66 9.30 -2.39 7.00
C VAL A 66 9.87 -2.71 8.39
N ASP A 67 11.12 -2.33 8.67
CA ASP A 67 11.80 -2.63 9.95
C ASP A 67 11.66 -1.51 11.01
N GLY A 68 11.03 -0.37 10.67
CA GLY A 68 10.88 0.80 11.54
C GLY A 68 11.08 2.13 10.80
N PHE A 69 11.34 3.20 11.54
CA PHE A 69 11.56 4.53 10.97
C PHE A 69 13.04 4.80 10.72
N PHE A 70 13.43 4.96 9.46
CA PHE A 70 14.79 5.33 9.07
C PHE A 70 15.01 6.84 9.20
N ASP A 71 16.01 7.24 9.98
CA ASP A 71 16.43 8.63 10.09
C ASP A 71 17.64 8.91 9.16
N PRO A 72 17.49 9.80 8.16
CA PRO A 72 18.56 10.13 7.23
C PRO A 72 19.74 10.87 7.88
N HIS A 73 19.56 11.50 9.03
CA HIS A 73 20.60 12.23 9.75
C HIS A 73 21.50 11.28 10.54
N THR A 74 20.91 10.33 11.26
CA THR A 74 21.66 9.34 12.05
C THR A 74 22.04 8.08 11.27
N LYS A 75 21.41 7.85 10.10
CA LYS A 75 21.57 6.63 9.28
C LYS A 75 21.19 5.35 10.05
N CYS A 76 20.20 5.46 10.92
CA CYS A 76 19.72 4.35 11.72
C CYS A 76 18.21 4.13 11.51
N VAL A 77 17.76 2.89 11.68
CA VAL A 77 16.35 2.51 11.76
C VAL A 77 15.95 2.38 13.22
N TYR A 78 14.83 2.99 13.60
CA TYR A 78 14.24 2.97 14.94
C TYR A 78 12.90 2.25 14.92
N LYS A 79 12.73 1.21 15.75
CA LYS A 79 11.49 0.40 15.74
C LYS A 79 10.25 1.13 16.28
N ASP A 80 10.45 1.99 17.27
CA ASP A 80 9.39 2.76 17.94
C ASP A 80 9.84 4.21 18.16
N GLU A 81 8.91 5.10 18.53
CA GLU A 81 9.23 6.47 18.99
C GLU A 81 10.29 6.48 20.11
N TYR A 82 10.33 5.40 20.90
CA TYR A 82 11.29 5.22 21.97
C TYR A 82 12.47 4.37 21.49
N ILE A 83 13.63 5.03 21.39
CA ILE A 83 14.92 4.60 20.84
C ILE A 83 15.58 3.45 21.64
N PHE A 84 14.86 2.37 21.92
CA PHE A 84 15.41 1.24 22.68
C PHE A 84 16.10 0.21 21.78
N GLU A 85 15.64 0.06 20.54
CA GLU A 85 16.28 -0.78 19.53
C GLU A 85 16.55 0.04 18.27
N LYS A 86 17.84 0.17 17.91
CA LYS A 86 18.27 0.81 16.66
C LYS A 86 19.26 -0.06 15.90
N TYR A 87 19.14 -0.06 14.58
CA TYR A 87 20.08 -0.69 13.67
C TYR A 87 20.69 0.40 12.79
N CYS A 88 22.01 0.56 12.83
CA CYS A 88 22.72 1.58 12.07
C CYS A 88 23.60 0.89 11.02
N THR A 89 23.61 1.42 9.80
CA THR A 89 24.46 0.98 8.69
C THR A 89 25.70 1.85 8.55
#